data_AF-A0A7S2CR55-F1
#
_entry.id   AF-A0A7S2CR55-F1
#
_cell.length_a   1.000
_cell.length_b   1.000
_cell.length_c   1.000
_cell.angle_alpha   90.00
_cell.angle_beta   90.00
_cell.angle_gamma   90.00
#
_symmetry.space_group_name_H-M   'P 1'
#
loop_
_entity.id
_entity.type
_entity.pdbx_description
1 polymer ?
#
loop_
_entity_poly.entity_id
_entity_poly.type
_entity_poly.pdbx_seq_one_letter_code
_entity_poly.pdbx_strand_id
1 'polypeptide(L)'
;GDGWRPDLLRSKRDSSWRYTQPNAPQGEAEYQQYMLENRALLASDMRAVGESIENAEFILANEITEQALTALVVQILEENDSIPVGEIGKMLQEATYNSDLPRVIKERFGGLKKLLEARPDQFKVGEDHPFNPHVSLTGASAARRRRRSRSPPGGVSDKRGSSPAMG
;
A
#
# COMPACT_ATOMS: atom_id res chain seq x y z
N GLY A 1 -42.02 -37.24 17.91
CA GLY A 1 -41.32 -37.98 16.86
C GLY A 1 -40.07 -37.19 16.61
N ASP A 2 -39.03 -37.50 17.37
CA ASP A 2 -37.91 -36.59 17.57
C ASP A 2 -36.63 -37.39 17.41
N GLY A 3 -36.04 -37.28 16.21
CA GLY A 3 -34.77 -37.89 15.86
C GLY A 3 -33.63 -37.15 16.56
N TRP A 4 -33.32 -37.56 17.77
CA TRP A 4 -32.06 -37.24 18.45
C TRP A 4 -31.23 -38.53 18.55
N ARG A 5 -30.16 -38.63 17.74
CA ARG A 5 -29.15 -39.71 17.87
C ARG A 5 -27.98 -39.18 18.72
N PRO A 6 -27.73 -39.70 19.93
CA PRO A 6 -26.65 -39.21 20.80
C PRO A 6 -25.24 -39.67 20.38
N ASP A 7 -25.13 -40.46 19.31
CA ASP A 7 -23.93 -41.27 19.04
C ASP A 7 -22.83 -40.56 18.24
N LEU A 8 -22.99 -39.27 17.89
CA LEU A 8 -22.00 -38.52 17.11
C LEU A 8 -21.01 -37.69 17.95
N LEU A 9 -21.08 -37.71 19.29
CA LEU A 9 -20.20 -36.92 20.17
C LEU A 9 -19.16 -37.74 20.95
N ARG A 10 -18.85 -38.96 20.51
CA ARG A 10 -17.61 -39.66 20.92
C ARG A 10 -16.72 -39.94 19.72
N SER A 11 -16.39 -38.88 18.97
CA SER A 11 -15.15 -38.88 18.22
C SER A 11 -14.00 -38.97 19.22
N LYS A 12 -13.25 -40.07 19.15
CA LYS A 12 -11.99 -40.25 19.85
C LYS A 12 -11.16 -38.98 19.62
N ARG A 13 -10.62 -38.40 20.69
CA ARG A 13 -9.63 -37.32 20.62
C ARG A 13 -8.40 -37.83 19.86
N ASP A 14 -8.46 -37.80 18.54
CA ASP A 14 -7.32 -37.96 17.67
C ASP A 14 -6.47 -36.70 17.86
N SER A 15 -5.51 -36.84 18.78
CA SER A 15 -4.63 -35.77 19.23
C SER A 15 -3.47 -35.59 18.24
N SER A 16 -3.73 -35.71 16.93
CA SER A 16 -2.72 -35.73 15.88
C SER A 16 -2.72 -34.50 14.97
N TRP A 17 -3.52 -33.46 15.26
CA TRP A 17 -3.28 -32.12 14.70
C TRP A 17 -2.08 -31.45 15.37
N ARG A 18 -0.92 -32.12 15.40
CA ARG A 18 0.36 -31.41 15.55
C ARG A 18 0.62 -30.73 14.22
N TYR A 19 0.26 -29.45 14.15
CA TYR A 19 0.92 -28.53 13.22
C TYR A 19 2.40 -28.49 13.62
N THR A 20 3.21 -29.43 13.14
CA THR A 20 4.65 -29.21 13.10
C THR A 20 4.87 -28.19 12.00
N GLN A 21 4.89 -26.91 12.38
CA GLN A 21 5.45 -25.89 11.51
C GLN A 21 6.90 -26.28 11.23
N PRO A 22 7.30 -26.48 9.96
CA PRO A 22 8.63 -27.01 9.63
C PRO A 22 9.78 -26.12 10.11
N ASN A 23 9.51 -24.88 10.54
CA ASN A 23 10.47 -23.92 11.07
C ASN A 23 10.09 -23.39 12.47
N ALA A 24 9.45 -24.21 13.32
CA ALA A 24 9.18 -23.79 14.69
C ALA A 24 10.53 -23.58 15.44
N PRO A 25 10.82 -22.36 15.95
CA PRO A 25 12.08 -22.07 16.63
C PRO A 25 12.27 -22.99 17.85
N GLN A 26 13.47 -23.55 18.00
CA GLN A 26 13.75 -24.63 18.97
C GLN A 26 14.29 -24.11 20.31
N GLY A 27 14.50 -22.80 20.45
CA GLY A 27 14.97 -22.17 21.68
C GLY A 27 14.52 -20.71 21.84
N GLU A 28 14.64 -20.19 23.07
CA GLU A 28 14.21 -18.82 23.42
C GLU A 28 14.86 -17.73 22.54
N ALA A 29 16.15 -17.86 22.24
CA ALA A 29 16.87 -16.90 21.40
C ALA A 29 16.38 -16.90 19.94
N GLU A 30 16.13 -18.08 19.38
CA GLU A 30 15.53 -18.24 18.05
C GLU A 30 14.09 -17.72 18.01
N TYR A 31 13.32 -17.94 19.07
CA TYR A 31 11.96 -17.42 19.18
C TYR A 31 11.95 -15.88 19.22
N GLN A 32 12.88 -15.28 19.96
CA GLN A 32 13.06 -13.82 20.00
C GLN A 32 13.44 -13.26 18.63
N GLN A 33 14.39 -13.90 17.94
CA GLN A 33 14.81 -13.53 16.58
C GLN A 33 13.65 -13.65 15.57
N TYR A 34 12.93 -14.77 15.60
CA TYR A 34 11.76 -15.02 14.76
C TYR A 34 10.65 -13.99 15.01
N MET A 35 10.39 -13.64 16.28
CA MET A 35 9.40 -12.61 16.62
C MET A 35 9.84 -11.21 16.17
N LEU A 36 11.13 -10.88 16.21
CA LEU A 36 11.67 -9.60 15.73
C LEU A 36 11.54 -9.46 14.21
N GLU A 37 11.88 -10.51 13.46
CA GLU A 37 11.78 -10.52 12.00
C GLU A 37 10.31 -10.45 11.54
N ASN A 38 9.42 -11.23 12.16
CA ASN A 38 7.99 -11.18 11.85
C ASN A 38 7.33 -9.88 12.30
N ARG A 39 7.81 -9.24 13.38
CA ARG A 39 7.28 -7.94 13.82
C ARG A 39 7.51 -6.86 12.78
N ALA A 40 8.67 -6.84 12.12
CA ALA A 40 8.95 -5.87 11.08
C ALA A 40 8.06 -6.09 9.84
N LEU A 41 7.86 -7.36 9.45
CA LEU A 41 6.98 -7.76 8.35
C LEU A 41 5.51 -7.39 8.62
N LEU A 42 5.00 -7.75 9.81
CA LEU A 42 3.65 -7.41 10.25
C LEU A 42 3.45 -5.90 10.37
N ALA A 43 4.47 -5.16 10.84
CA ALA A 43 4.39 -3.70 10.93
C ALA A 43 4.35 -3.02 9.56
N SER A 44 5.06 -3.53 8.55
CA SER A 44 4.93 -3.03 7.18
C SER A 44 3.55 -3.34 6.58
N ASP A 45 3.02 -4.53 6.82
CA ASP A 45 1.71 -4.93 6.31
C ASP A 45 0.60 -4.11 6.95
N MET A 46 0.65 -3.87 8.26
CA MET A 46 -0.36 -3.04 8.93
C MET A 46 -0.34 -1.58 8.46
N ARG A 47 0.82 -1.03 8.07
CA ARG A 47 0.88 0.32 7.46
C ARG A 47 0.19 0.33 6.10
N ALA A 48 0.44 -0.67 5.26
CA ALA A 48 -0.19 -0.79 3.96
C ALA A 48 -1.71 -1.02 4.09
N VAL A 49 -2.14 -1.79 5.09
CA VAL A 49 -3.56 -1.98 5.44
C VAL A 49 -4.17 -0.67 5.95
N GLY A 50 -3.46 0.09 6.79
CA GLY A 50 -3.91 1.41 7.24
C GLY A 50 -4.10 2.39 6.09
N GLU A 51 -3.12 2.50 5.18
CA GLU A 51 -3.24 3.31 3.96
C GLU A 51 -4.44 2.84 3.11
N SER A 52 -4.67 1.53 3.02
CA SER A 52 -5.81 0.97 2.28
C SER A 52 -7.17 1.25 2.93
N ILE A 53 -7.24 1.25 4.27
CA ILE A 53 -8.45 1.59 5.03
C ILE A 53 -8.74 3.09 4.93
N GLU A 54 -7.74 3.96 5.05
CA GLU A 54 -7.93 5.41 4.86
C GLU A 54 -8.42 5.73 3.44
N ASN A 55 -7.89 5.05 2.43
CA ASN A 55 -8.37 5.17 1.04
C ASN A 55 -9.78 4.60 0.86
N ALA A 56 -10.09 3.49 1.54
CA ALA A 56 -11.43 2.91 1.51
C ALA A 56 -12.45 3.81 2.22
N GLU A 57 -12.11 4.44 3.34
CA GLU A 57 -12.96 5.43 4.01
C GLU A 57 -13.21 6.65 3.12
N PHE A 58 -12.21 7.11 2.36
CA PHE A 58 -12.40 8.16 1.36
C PHE A 58 -13.42 7.77 0.28
N ILE A 59 -13.36 6.52 -0.21
CA ILE A 59 -14.24 6.01 -1.26
C ILE A 59 -15.64 5.66 -0.71
N LEU A 60 -15.73 5.14 0.51
CA LEU A 60 -16.95 4.55 1.09
C LEU A 60 -17.73 5.52 1.99
N ALA A 61 -17.07 6.45 2.68
CA ALA A 61 -17.72 7.37 3.61
C ALA A 61 -18.15 8.69 2.97
N ASN A 62 -17.73 8.97 1.74
CA ASN A 62 -17.97 10.24 1.03
C ASN A 62 -17.47 11.49 1.81
N GLU A 63 -16.66 11.29 2.85
CA GLU A 63 -16.00 12.34 3.60
C GLU A 63 -14.63 12.59 2.98
N ILE A 64 -14.58 13.57 2.08
CA ILE A 64 -13.33 14.07 1.51
C ILE A 64 -12.58 14.81 2.62
N THR A 65 -11.67 14.11 3.28
CA THR A 65 -10.71 14.67 4.24
C THR A 65 -9.46 15.15 3.51
N GLU A 66 -8.79 16.14 4.09
CA GLU A 66 -7.56 16.69 3.53
C GLU A 66 -6.41 15.67 3.50
N GLN A 67 -6.37 14.79 4.53
CA GLN A 67 -5.35 13.76 4.66
C GLN A 67 -5.48 12.68 3.59
N ALA A 68 -6.70 12.16 3.36
CA ALA A 68 -6.93 11.17 2.32
C ALA A 68 -6.66 11.73 0.92
N LEU A 69 -7.06 12.97 0.65
CA LEU A 69 -6.75 13.62 -0.63
C LEU A 69 -5.23 13.77 -0.81
N THR A 70 -4.52 14.14 0.25
CA THR A 70 -3.05 14.24 0.23
C THR A 70 -2.41 12.88 -0.05
N ALA A 71 -2.88 11.80 0.58
CA ALA A 71 -2.37 10.46 0.37
C ALA A 71 -2.54 10.01 -1.09
N LEU A 72 -3.71 10.27 -1.70
CA LEU A 72 -3.95 9.97 -3.11
C LEU A 72 -3.05 10.78 -4.05
N VAL A 73 -2.84 12.08 -3.79
CA VAL A 73 -1.91 12.88 -4.59
C VAL A 73 -0.48 12.35 -4.47
N VAL A 74 -0.06 11.93 -3.28
CA VAL A 74 1.26 11.30 -3.10
C VAL A 74 1.38 10.05 -3.96
N GLN A 75 0.37 9.16 -3.94
CA GLN A 75 0.37 7.95 -4.77
C GLN A 75 0.48 8.28 -6.27
N ILE A 76 -0.33 9.23 -6.75
CA ILE A 76 -0.31 9.69 -8.16
C ILE A 76 1.10 10.18 -8.54
N LEU A 77 1.76 10.97 -7.68
CA LEU A 77 3.10 11.51 -7.95
C LEU A 77 4.23 10.48 -7.74
N GLU A 78 4.01 9.43 -6.96
CA GLU A 78 4.93 8.29 -6.91
C GLU A 78 4.98 7.56 -8.25
N GLU A 79 3.88 7.54 -9.00
CA GLU A 79 3.78 6.92 -10.33
C GLU A 79 4.19 7.85 -11.47
N ASN A 80 3.93 9.16 -11.37
CA ASN A 80 4.04 10.11 -12.48
C ASN A 80 5.18 11.15 -12.35
N ASP A 81 6.02 11.04 -11.30
CA ASP A 81 7.14 11.94 -10.96
C ASP A 81 6.75 13.41 -10.75
N SER A 82 6.55 14.15 -11.85
CA SER A 82 6.19 15.56 -11.85
C SER A 82 5.17 15.83 -12.95
N ILE A 83 3.95 16.23 -12.57
CA ILE A 83 2.86 16.48 -13.53
C ILE A 83 2.08 17.76 -13.20
N PRO A 84 1.36 18.34 -14.17
CA PRO A 84 0.55 19.52 -13.95
C PRO A 84 -0.58 19.28 -12.93
N VAL A 85 -0.92 20.30 -12.13
CA VAL A 85 -2.04 20.26 -11.17
C VAL A 85 -3.35 19.77 -11.79
N GLY A 86 -3.65 20.18 -13.03
CA GLY A 86 -4.85 19.76 -13.75
C GLY A 86 -4.92 18.26 -14.00
N GLU A 87 -3.78 17.63 -14.32
CA GLU A 87 -3.72 16.19 -14.56
C GLU A 87 -3.88 15.42 -13.24
N ILE A 88 -3.29 15.91 -12.13
CA ILE A 88 -3.53 15.36 -10.79
C ILE A 88 -5.03 15.41 -10.47
N GLY A 89 -5.69 16.54 -10.72
CA GLY A 89 -7.13 16.71 -10.48
C GLY A 89 -8.00 15.76 -11.31
N LYS A 90 -7.57 15.41 -12.53
CA LYS A 90 -8.24 14.42 -13.38
C LYS A 90 -8.05 13.00 -12.84
N MET A 91 -6.83 12.62 -12.52
CA MET A 91 -6.51 11.30 -11.95
C MET A 91 -7.21 11.07 -10.61
N LEU A 92 -7.34 12.11 -9.78
CA LEU A 92 -8.13 12.04 -8.55
C LEU A 92 -9.60 11.73 -8.83
N GLN A 93 -10.24 12.43 -9.79
CA GLN A 93 -11.63 12.14 -10.15
C GLN A 93 -11.83 10.72 -10.66
N GLU A 94 -10.89 10.23 -11.47
CA GLU A 94 -10.91 8.87 -12.01
C GLU A 94 -10.72 7.81 -10.92
N ALA A 95 -9.74 8.01 -10.03
CA ALA A 95 -9.45 7.09 -8.93
C ALA A 95 -10.62 6.98 -7.93
N THR A 96 -11.40 8.05 -7.78
CA THR A 96 -12.44 8.14 -6.75
C THR A 96 -13.84 8.02 -7.33
N TYR A 97 -13.98 7.93 -8.66
CA TYR A 97 -15.26 7.97 -9.38
C TYR A 97 -16.20 9.09 -8.93
N ASN A 98 -15.64 10.25 -8.56
CA ASN A 98 -16.40 11.36 -7.99
C ASN A 98 -16.28 12.61 -8.87
N SER A 99 -17.30 12.84 -9.70
CA SER A 99 -17.38 13.99 -10.61
C SER A 99 -17.52 15.34 -9.89
N ASP A 100 -18.00 15.36 -8.65
CA ASP A 100 -18.12 16.57 -7.84
C ASP A 100 -16.83 16.93 -7.10
N LEU A 101 -15.83 16.03 -7.10
CA LEU A 101 -14.58 16.20 -6.35
C LEU A 101 -13.87 17.54 -6.62
N PRO A 102 -13.73 18.04 -7.87
CA PRO A 102 -13.09 19.34 -8.12
C PRO A 102 -13.85 20.50 -7.47
N ARG A 103 -15.18 20.40 -7.46
CA ARG A 103 -16.05 21.40 -6.83
C ARG A 103 -15.85 21.38 -5.32
N VAL A 104 -15.88 20.19 -4.71
CA VAL A 104 -15.65 20.03 -3.26
C VAL A 104 -14.26 20.54 -2.87
N ILE A 105 -13.22 20.21 -3.64
CA ILE A 105 -11.85 20.69 -3.37
C ILE A 105 -11.78 22.22 -3.46
N LYS A 106 -12.46 22.82 -4.44
CA LYS A 106 -12.53 24.27 -4.59
C LYS A 106 -13.25 24.93 -3.42
N GLU A 107 -14.38 24.39 -2.99
CA GLU A 107 -15.20 24.91 -1.90
C GLU A 107 -14.52 24.77 -0.53
N ARG A 108 -13.92 23.61 -0.24
CA ARG A 108 -13.33 23.31 1.07
C ARG A 108 -11.89 23.79 1.24
N PHE A 109 -11.08 23.71 0.18
CA PHE A 109 -9.63 23.95 0.27
C PHE A 109 -9.16 25.10 -0.63
N GLY A 110 -10.09 25.79 -1.32
CA GLY A 110 -9.74 26.89 -2.23
C GLY A 110 -9.10 26.43 -3.55
N GLY A 111 -9.15 25.13 -3.85
CA GLY A 111 -8.61 24.50 -5.06
C GLY A 111 -7.40 23.63 -4.80
N LEU A 112 -7.12 22.71 -5.74
CA LEU A 112 -6.06 21.71 -5.57
C LEU A 112 -4.67 22.35 -5.42
N LYS A 113 -4.36 23.39 -6.21
CA LYS A 113 -3.09 24.12 -6.09
C LYS A 113 -2.84 24.64 -4.66
N LYS A 114 -3.85 25.30 -4.06
CA LYS A 114 -3.73 25.85 -2.70
C LYS A 114 -3.54 24.76 -1.65
N LEU A 115 -4.23 23.64 -1.80
CA LEU A 115 -4.08 22.48 -0.92
C LEU A 115 -2.65 21.91 -0.95
N LEU A 116 -2.01 21.91 -2.12
CA LEU A 116 -0.64 21.43 -2.29
C LEU A 116 0.39 22.45 -1.80
N GLU A 117 0.16 23.74 -2.05
CA GLU A 117 0.99 24.84 -1.54
C GLU A 117 1.01 24.91 0.00
N ALA A 118 -0.07 24.46 0.66
CA ALA A 118 -0.15 24.37 2.11
C ALA A 118 0.77 23.31 2.74
N ARG A 119 1.42 22.45 1.93
CA ARG A 119 2.27 21.33 2.38
C ARG A 119 3.63 21.29 1.68
N PRO A 120 4.49 22.30 1.91
CA PRO A 120 5.83 22.35 1.29
C PRO A 120 6.76 21.21 1.74
N ASP A 121 6.46 20.56 2.86
CA ASP A 121 7.15 19.39 3.38
C ASP A 121 6.95 18.13 2.51
N GLN A 122 5.87 18.08 1.72
CA GLN A 122 5.51 16.93 0.88
C GLN A 122 5.50 17.24 -0.61
N PHE A 123 5.17 18.48 -0.99
CA PHE A 123 5.04 18.88 -2.39
C PHE A 123 5.92 20.07 -2.74
N LYS A 124 6.48 20.04 -3.94
CA LYS A 124 7.09 21.19 -4.61
C LYS A 124 6.19 21.58 -5.77
N VAL A 125 5.57 22.76 -5.65
CA VAL A 125 4.77 23.39 -6.70
C VAL A 125 5.69 24.29 -7.53
N GLY A 126 5.69 24.10 -8.84
CA GLY A 126 6.48 24.88 -9.79
C GLY A 126 5.95 26.29 -10.01
N GLU A 127 6.78 27.12 -10.64
CA GLU A 127 6.44 28.48 -11.07
C GLU A 127 6.26 28.58 -12.59
N ASP A 128 6.24 27.43 -13.27
CA ASP A 128 6.17 27.30 -14.73
C ASP A 128 4.85 27.79 -15.32
N HIS A 129 3.76 27.75 -14.55
CA HIS A 129 2.46 28.28 -14.97
C HIS A 129 1.62 28.79 -13.78
N PRO A 130 0.99 29.98 -13.86
CA PRO A 130 0.29 30.59 -12.73
C PRO A 130 -0.92 29.79 -12.20
N PHE A 131 -1.58 29.01 -13.08
CA PHE A 131 -2.81 28.27 -12.74
C PHE A 131 -2.70 26.75 -12.86
N ASN A 132 -1.61 26.25 -13.45
CA ASN A 132 -1.43 24.82 -13.73
C ASN A 132 0.06 24.44 -13.65
N PRO A 133 0.72 24.79 -12.54
CA PRO A 133 2.14 24.48 -12.39
C PRO A 133 2.35 22.97 -12.33
N HIS A 134 3.56 22.52 -12.60
CA HIS A 134 3.96 21.15 -12.30
C HIS A 134 4.12 20.96 -10.80
N VAL A 135 3.76 19.79 -10.29
CA VAL A 135 3.93 19.41 -8.89
C VAL A 135 4.74 18.12 -8.81
N SER A 136 5.67 18.07 -7.86
CA SER A 136 6.50 16.90 -7.58
C SER A 136 6.59 16.64 -6.06
N LEU A 137 7.00 15.43 -5.67
CA LEU A 137 7.22 15.09 -4.27
C LEU A 137 8.51 15.71 -3.72
N THR A 138 8.53 16.07 -2.44
CA THR A 138 9.71 16.55 -1.71
C THR A 138 10.14 15.59 -0.60
N GLY A 139 11.36 15.80 -0.09
CA GLY A 139 11.86 15.19 1.15
C GLY A 139 11.68 13.67 1.24
N ALA A 140 11.01 13.24 2.31
CA ALA A 140 10.77 11.83 2.62
C ALA A 140 9.90 11.13 1.56
N SER A 141 8.90 11.84 1.01
CA SER A 141 8.01 11.31 -0.02
C SER A 141 8.77 11.00 -1.32
N ALA A 142 9.66 11.90 -1.74
CA ALA A 142 10.54 11.66 -2.89
C ALA A 142 11.51 10.48 -2.64
N ALA A 143 12.02 10.33 -1.41
CA ALA A 143 12.89 9.22 -1.04
C ALA A 143 12.17 7.86 -1.07
N ARG A 144 10.88 7.82 -0.71
CA ARG A 144 10.04 6.60 -0.75
C ARG A 144 9.91 6.06 -2.18
N ARG A 145 9.67 6.95 -3.16
CA ARG A 145 9.65 6.59 -4.60
C ARG A 145 10.95 5.96 -5.08
N ARG A 146 12.09 6.52 -4.69
CA ARG A 146 13.43 6.00 -5.05
C ARG A 146 13.71 4.61 -4.48
N ARG A 147 13.06 4.25 -3.36
CA ARG A 147 13.16 2.89 -2.79
C ARG A 147 12.31 1.89 -3.55
N ARG A 148 11.08 2.27 -3.95
CA ARG A 148 10.18 1.41 -4.75
C ARG A 148 10.70 1.14 -6.17
N SER A 149 11.33 2.12 -6.80
CA SER A 149 11.93 1.98 -8.14
C SER A 149 13.25 1.19 -8.17
N ARG A 150 13.85 0.87 -7.02
CA ARG A 150 15.11 0.11 -6.90
C ARG A 150 14.92 -1.36 -6.53
N SER A 151 13.74 -1.94 -6.73
CA SER A 151 13.56 -3.40 -6.65
C SER A 151 14.62 -4.09 -7.53
N PRO A 152 15.39 -5.08 -7.02
CA PRO A 152 16.46 -5.70 -7.79
C PRO A 152 15.86 -6.46 -8.98
N PRO A 153 16.52 -6.49 -10.16
CA PRO A 153 16.17 -7.45 -11.19
C PRO A 153 16.30 -8.84 -10.58
N GLY A 154 15.21 -9.61 -10.62
CA GLY A 154 15.18 -11.00 -10.15
C GLY A 154 16.35 -11.76 -10.77
N GLY A 155 17.26 -12.20 -9.90
CA GLY A 155 18.39 -13.05 -10.28
C GLY A 155 17.87 -14.41 -10.73
N VAL A 156 17.61 -14.56 -12.02
CA VAL A 156 17.55 -15.88 -12.65
C VAL A 156 18.99 -16.36 -12.75
N SER A 157 19.37 -17.16 -11.77
CA SER A 157 20.67 -17.79 -11.70
C SER A 157 20.84 -18.76 -12.88
N ASP A 158 21.81 -18.41 -13.72
CA ASP A 158 22.47 -19.23 -14.72
C ASP A 158 22.81 -20.61 -14.13
N LYS A 159 22.14 -21.68 -14.59
CA LYS A 159 22.62 -23.06 -14.42
C LYS A 159 23.06 -23.59 -15.78
N ARG A 160 24.33 -23.34 -16.10
CA ARG A 160 25.11 -24.21 -16.98
C ARG A 160 25.31 -25.56 -16.29
N GLY A 161 25.19 -26.65 -17.04
CA GLY A 161 25.73 -27.94 -16.62
C GLY A 161 25.10 -29.18 -17.24
N SER A 162 25.61 -29.53 -18.43
CA SER A 162 25.94 -30.90 -18.87
C SER A 162 24.87 -31.84 -19.47
N SER A 163 25.22 -32.28 -20.69
CA SER A 163 24.70 -33.33 -21.58
C SER A 163 24.53 -34.73 -20.94
N PRO A 164 23.96 -35.73 -21.67
CA PRO A 164 24.73 -36.45 -22.70
C PRO A 164 23.99 -36.70 -24.02
N ALA A 165 24.80 -36.96 -25.04
CA ALA A 165 24.44 -37.36 -26.39
C ALA A 165 23.71 -38.71 -26.45
N MET A 166 22.75 -38.83 -27.37
CA MET A 166 22.35 -40.07 -28.04
C MET A 166 21.83 -39.73 -29.43
N GLY A 167 22.34 -40.43 -30.45
CA GLY A 167 21.94 -40.32 -31.85
C GLY A 167 23.15 -40.39 -32.78
#